data_AF-A0A1L9U1C5-F1
#
_entry.id   AF-A0A1L9U1C5-F1
#
_cell.length_a   1.000
_cell.length_b   1.000
_cell.length_c   1.000
_cell.angle_alpha   90.00
_cell.angle_beta   90.00
_cell.angle_gamma   90.00
#
_symmetry.space_group_name_H-M   'P 1'
#
loop_
_entity.id
_entity.type
_entity.pdbx_description
1 polymer ?
#
loop_
_entity_poly.entity_id
_entity_poly.type
_entity_poly.pdbx_seq_one_letter_code
_entity_poly.pdbx_strand_id
1 'polypeptide(L)'
;MAREPLGFFLVIILTTFKIIAIALEIGLYDKRLPRKQIAKWLKILASVFALAIFICGIVNMAREGFTMDDEATECRNANADIIGDGVRIATWVQEILLVLIALVGCVQYSPTAIKEIGSGLLISHISLAIALVVSLHYRELSLIDAALGSMILDAQNMVLSIQLVNKETLASRWQVATVIVGQLTGLAIQGVLLGYFEQGKPSSDGCKCFSVFWWAWFSNCSAVSQNSKASLWIYYSLRCLTSLHCQFIAAREANDFDRAEKLEREIQCADDNHHQCNVCATCRSCGYKRGSCTVCLICATCRRCLFCKRRRLPRLPSFVRFSERPATCSFMFLEYFAFAVLSMVGVEKTMSDYDIKASSSVHSIGQVTALVIMATTAARSLWVFAYRFNE
;
A
#
# COMPACT_ATOMS: atom_id res chain seq x y z
N MET A 1 -18.94 31.34 18.14
CA MET A 1 -18.86 30.99 16.71
C MET A 1 -18.17 29.65 16.62
N ALA A 2 -18.89 28.59 16.25
CA ALA A 2 -18.26 27.31 15.94
C ALA A 2 -17.37 27.52 14.71
N ARG A 3 -16.04 27.36 14.85
CA ARG A 3 -15.16 27.28 13.68
C ARG A 3 -15.58 26.02 12.94
N GLU A 4 -16.11 26.16 11.73
CA GLU A 4 -16.22 25.00 10.84
C GLU A 4 -14.82 24.41 10.65
N PRO A 5 -14.66 23.09 10.83
CA PRO A 5 -13.34 22.48 10.80
C PRO A 5 -12.80 22.57 9.37
N LEU A 6 -11.72 23.33 9.17
CA LEU A 6 -11.00 23.43 7.90
C LEU A 6 -10.73 22.04 7.30
N GLY A 7 -10.44 21.05 8.16
CA GLY A 7 -10.24 19.66 7.77
C GLY A 7 -11.39 19.07 6.96
N PHE A 8 -12.65 19.39 7.29
CA PHE A 8 -13.81 18.87 6.54
C PHE A 8 -13.79 19.31 5.07
N PHE A 9 -13.56 20.61 4.82
CA PHE A 9 -13.48 21.13 3.45
C PHE A 9 -12.27 20.59 2.70
N LEU A 10 -11.11 20.47 3.38
CA LEU A 10 -9.91 19.91 2.78
C LEU A 10 -10.13 18.47 2.31
N VAL A 11 -10.75 17.63 3.14
CA VAL A 11 -11.05 16.24 2.79
C VAL A 11 -12.04 16.16 1.62
N ILE A 12 -13.06 17.02 1.56
CA ILE A 12 -13.98 17.09 0.40
C ILE A 12 -13.23 17.47 -0.89
N ILE A 13 -12.37 18.48 -0.82
CA ILE A 13 -11.57 18.94 -1.97
C ILE A 13 -10.67 17.80 -2.47
N LEU A 14 -9.94 17.14 -1.56
CA LEU A 14 -9.08 16.01 -1.90
C LEU A 14 -9.88 14.84 -2.51
N THR A 15 -11.05 14.54 -1.95
CA THR A 15 -11.93 13.50 -2.48
C THR A 15 -12.42 13.82 -3.88
N THR A 16 -12.89 15.05 -4.09
CA THR A 16 -13.37 15.52 -5.40
C THR A 16 -12.25 15.47 -6.44
N PHE A 17 -11.06 15.96 -6.07
CA PHE A 17 -9.90 15.90 -6.95
C PHE A 17 -9.50 14.46 -7.28
N LYS A 18 -9.57 13.54 -6.31
CA LYS A 18 -9.30 12.13 -6.55
C LYS A 18 -10.29 11.52 -7.53
N ILE A 19 -11.59 11.78 -7.39
CA ILE A 19 -12.62 11.32 -8.32
C ILE A 19 -12.33 11.84 -9.74
N ILE A 20 -12.01 13.12 -9.87
CA ILE A 20 -11.64 13.73 -11.17
C ILE A 20 -10.39 13.06 -11.74
N ALA A 21 -9.35 12.84 -10.93
CA ALA A 21 -8.13 12.18 -11.36
C ALA A 21 -8.40 10.76 -11.88
N ILE A 22 -9.23 9.98 -11.18
CA ILE A 22 -9.65 8.62 -11.59
C ILE A 22 -10.42 8.68 -12.91
N ALA A 23 -11.39 9.59 -13.03
CA ALA A 23 -12.17 9.74 -14.26
C ALA A 23 -11.30 10.14 -15.45
N LEU A 24 -10.33 11.03 -15.25
CA LEU A 24 -9.35 11.41 -16.26
C LEU A 24 -8.47 10.23 -16.65
N GLU A 25 -7.95 9.48 -15.69
CA GLU A 25 -7.11 8.31 -15.96
C GLU A 25 -7.86 7.25 -16.77
N ILE A 26 -9.08 6.90 -16.37
CA ILE A 26 -9.96 5.98 -17.10
C ILE A 26 -10.23 6.50 -18.53
N GLY A 27 -10.53 7.80 -18.68
CA GLY A 27 -10.78 8.41 -19.99
C GLY A 27 -9.54 8.45 -20.90
N LEU A 28 -8.35 8.66 -20.33
CA LEU A 28 -7.08 8.63 -21.07
C LEU A 28 -6.76 7.21 -21.55
N TYR A 29 -7.11 6.19 -20.77
CA TYR A 29 -6.96 4.80 -21.16
C TYR A 29 -7.84 4.41 -22.35
N ASP A 30 -9.04 4.98 -22.47
CA ASP A 30 -9.96 4.68 -23.57
C ASP A 30 -9.53 5.33 -24.90
N LYS A 31 -9.04 6.58 -24.84
CA LYS A 31 -8.77 7.42 -26.03
C LYS A 31 -7.54 7.02 -26.88
N ARG A 32 -6.91 5.86 -26.67
CA ARG A 32 -5.71 5.37 -27.40
C ARG A 32 -4.61 6.44 -27.58
N LEU A 33 -4.49 7.38 -26.64
CA LEU A 33 -3.46 8.41 -26.69
C LEU A 33 -2.06 7.78 -26.59
N PRO A 34 -1.00 8.44 -27.11
CA PRO A 34 0.34 7.91 -27.03
C PRO A 34 0.76 7.70 -25.57
N ARG A 35 1.02 6.43 -25.19
CA ARG A 35 1.30 5.99 -23.80
C ARG A 35 2.34 6.86 -23.07
N LYS A 36 3.36 7.35 -23.79
CA LYS A 36 4.43 8.20 -23.22
C LYS A 36 3.89 9.52 -22.66
N GLN A 37 2.95 10.16 -23.36
CA GLN A 37 2.36 11.43 -22.90
C GLN A 37 1.45 11.19 -21.69
N ILE A 38 0.60 10.15 -21.75
CA ILE A 38 -0.27 9.77 -20.63
C ILE A 38 0.57 9.51 -19.37
N ALA A 39 1.62 8.69 -19.48
CA ALA A 39 2.48 8.37 -18.34
C ALA A 39 3.13 9.61 -17.71
N LYS A 40 3.56 10.58 -18.53
CA LYS A 40 4.13 11.85 -18.02
C LYS A 40 3.08 12.65 -17.23
N TRP A 41 1.86 12.78 -17.75
CA TRP A 41 0.78 13.49 -17.08
C TRP A 41 0.34 12.80 -15.79
N LEU A 42 0.19 11.48 -15.80
CA LEU A 42 -0.15 10.71 -14.60
C LEU A 42 0.89 10.86 -13.50
N LYS A 43 2.19 10.89 -13.86
CA LYS A 43 3.27 11.17 -12.89
C LYS A 43 3.13 12.54 -12.24
N ILE A 44 2.95 13.58 -13.04
CA ILE A 44 2.78 14.96 -12.56
C ILE A 44 1.54 15.04 -11.65
N LEU A 45 0.42 14.48 -12.09
CA LEU A 45 -0.83 14.49 -11.34
C LEU A 45 -0.68 13.77 -9.98
N ALA A 46 -0.08 12.58 -9.97
CA ALA A 46 0.18 11.83 -8.74
C ALA A 46 1.10 12.60 -7.78
N SER A 47 2.18 13.22 -8.29
CA SER A 47 3.08 14.03 -7.46
C SER A 47 2.42 15.28 -6.88
N VAL A 48 1.63 16.00 -7.68
CA VAL A 48 0.88 17.18 -7.22
C VAL A 48 -0.14 16.78 -6.16
N PHE A 49 -0.84 15.67 -6.36
CA PHE A 49 -1.83 15.19 -5.40
C PHE A 49 -1.19 14.73 -4.09
N ALA A 50 -0.07 14.00 -4.15
CA ALA A 50 0.69 13.61 -2.97
C ALA A 50 1.17 14.83 -2.16
N LEU A 51 1.69 15.85 -2.85
CA LEU A 51 2.10 17.11 -2.22
C LEU A 51 0.91 17.84 -1.59
N ALA A 52 -0.24 17.89 -2.28
CA ALA A 52 -1.46 18.49 -1.74
C ALA A 52 -1.94 17.79 -0.46
N ILE A 53 -1.98 16.45 -0.45
CA ILE A 53 -2.30 15.66 0.75
C ILE A 53 -1.37 16.02 1.89
N PHE A 54 -0.06 16.03 1.64
CA PHE A 54 0.95 16.29 2.66
C PHE A 54 0.82 17.70 3.25
N ILE A 55 0.73 18.73 2.39
CA ILE A 55 0.56 20.13 2.81
C ILE A 55 -0.74 20.31 3.58
N CYS A 56 -1.87 19.82 3.04
CA CYS A 56 -3.16 19.97 3.69
C CYS A 56 -3.21 19.24 5.04
N GLY A 57 -2.56 18.08 5.16
CA GLY A 57 -2.44 17.34 6.42
C GLY A 57 -1.64 18.11 7.47
N ILE A 58 -0.46 18.64 7.10
CA ILE A 58 0.37 19.47 8.00
C ILE A 58 -0.37 20.73 8.42
N VAL A 59 -1.00 21.44 7.47
CA VAL A 59 -1.75 22.66 7.77
C VAL A 59 -2.89 22.36 8.74
N ASN A 60 -3.59 21.23 8.57
CA ASN A 60 -4.67 20.88 9.48
C ASN A 60 -4.13 20.53 10.89
N MET A 61 -3.07 19.73 10.97
CA MET A 61 -2.36 19.42 12.22
C MET A 61 -1.89 20.69 12.96
N ALA A 62 -1.32 21.65 12.25
CA ALA A 62 -0.77 22.87 12.84
C ALA A 62 -1.86 23.85 13.28
N ARG A 63 -2.97 23.93 12.54
CA ARG A 63 -4.03 24.91 12.78
C ARG A 63 -5.01 24.48 13.86
N GLU A 64 -5.36 23.20 13.90
CA GLU A 64 -6.27 22.65 14.89
C GLU A 64 -5.55 22.39 16.22
N GLY A 65 -4.72 23.33 16.69
CA GLY A 65 -3.99 23.22 17.94
C GLY A 65 -4.84 22.61 19.05
N PHE A 66 -4.29 21.60 19.72
CA PHE A 66 -5.02 20.75 20.65
C PHE A 66 -5.65 21.57 21.77
N THR A 67 -6.99 21.54 21.85
CA THR A 67 -7.71 21.89 23.07
C THR A 67 -8.07 20.59 23.74
N MET A 68 -7.34 20.21 24.79
CA MET A 68 -7.88 19.23 25.73
C MET A 68 -9.20 19.80 26.23
N ASP A 69 -10.30 19.13 25.93
CA ASP A 69 -11.48 19.31 26.77
C ASP A 69 -11.08 18.80 28.16
N ASP A 70 -11.24 19.64 29.19
CA ASP A 70 -10.93 19.30 30.59
C ASP A 70 -11.69 18.05 31.09
N GLU A 71 -12.68 17.57 30.32
CA GLU A 71 -13.45 16.34 30.56
C GLU A 71 -12.80 15.06 30.00
N ALA A 72 -11.62 15.13 29.37
CA ALA A 72 -10.91 13.96 28.91
C ALA A 72 -10.60 13.02 30.09
N THR A 73 -11.41 11.97 30.22
CA THR A 73 -11.23 10.88 31.17
C THR A 73 -9.82 10.28 31.06
N GLU A 74 -9.31 9.67 32.14
CA GLU A 74 -7.95 9.08 32.27
C GLU A 74 -7.70 7.91 31.28
N CYS A 75 -7.68 8.20 29.99
CA CYS A 75 -7.44 7.27 28.89
C CYS A 75 -5.93 7.04 28.69
N ARG A 76 -5.22 6.56 29.73
CA ARG A 76 -3.75 6.50 29.75
C ARG A 76 -3.16 5.15 29.33
N ASN A 77 -3.92 4.07 29.45
CA ASN A 77 -3.42 2.72 29.22
C ASN A 77 -3.98 2.16 27.91
N ALA A 78 -3.10 1.63 27.08
CA ALA A 78 -3.48 1.00 25.83
C ALA A 78 -2.75 -0.33 25.64
N ASN A 79 -3.33 -1.23 24.86
CA ASN A 79 -2.78 -2.57 24.67
C ASN A 79 -1.45 -2.52 23.89
N ALA A 80 -0.38 -3.00 24.52
CA ALA A 80 0.95 -3.06 23.93
C ALA A 80 1.01 -3.91 22.64
N ASP A 81 0.14 -4.91 22.47
CA ASP A 81 0.06 -5.71 21.24
C ASP A 81 -0.49 -4.95 20.04
N ILE A 82 -1.20 -3.84 20.27
CA ILE A 82 -1.84 -3.03 19.22
C ILE A 82 -1.01 -1.78 18.95
N ILE A 83 -0.67 -1.01 19.99
CA ILE A 83 -0.01 0.30 19.85
C ILE A 83 1.36 0.39 20.52
N GLY A 84 1.88 -0.72 21.01
CA GLY A 84 3.15 -0.72 21.71
C GLY A 84 4.33 -0.31 20.81
N ASP A 85 5.41 0.14 21.43
CA ASP A 85 6.57 0.71 20.71
C ASP A 85 7.12 -0.22 19.63
N GLY A 86 7.16 -1.54 19.87
CA GLY A 86 7.59 -2.52 18.88
C GLY A 86 6.75 -2.49 17.59
N VAL A 87 5.42 -2.37 17.71
CA VAL A 87 4.51 -2.27 16.55
C VAL A 87 4.70 -0.95 15.81
N ARG A 88 4.83 0.16 16.54
CA ARG A 88 5.00 1.50 15.93
C ARG A 88 6.36 1.62 15.23
N ILE A 89 7.44 1.22 15.88
CA ILE A 89 8.79 1.21 15.30
C ILE A 89 8.84 0.31 14.07
N ALA A 90 8.28 -0.90 14.15
CA ALA A 90 8.22 -1.82 13.02
C ALA A 90 7.48 -1.20 11.83
N THR A 91 6.34 -0.55 12.09
CA THR A 91 5.57 0.16 11.07
C THR A 91 6.40 1.27 10.43
N TRP A 92 6.93 2.23 11.21
CA TRP A 92 7.77 3.32 10.70
C TRP A 92 8.93 2.84 9.83
N VAL A 93 9.68 1.83 10.31
CA VAL A 93 10.82 1.29 9.56
C VAL A 93 10.36 0.68 8.24
N GLN A 94 9.27 -0.11 8.22
CA GLN A 94 8.74 -0.70 7.00
C GLN A 94 8.24 0.37 6.02
N GLU A 95 7.56 1.42 6.49
CA GLU A 95 7.10 2.53 5.65
C GLU A 95 8.26 3.29 4.99
N ILE A 96 9.26 3.67 5.79
CA ILE A 96 10.44 4.39 5.31
C ILE A 96 11.24 3.54 4.32
N LEU A 97 11.45 2.26 4.62
CA LEU A 97 12.17 1.37 3.70
C LEU A 97 11.43 1.20 2.38
N LEU A 98 10.11 1.00 2.40
CA LEU A 98 9.33 0.82 1.16
C LEU A 98 9.34 2.07 0.28
N VAL A 99 9.22 3.28 0.85
CA VAL A 99 9.30 4.51 0.04
C VAL A 99 10.71 4.72 -0.52
N LEU A 100 11.77 4.44 0.25
CA LEU A 100 13.15 4.58 -0.23
C LEU A 100 13.42 3.61 -1.38
N ILE A 101 13.00 2.36 -1.26
CA ILE A 101 13.12 1.36 -2.32
C ILE A 101 12.29 1.78 -3.55
N ALA A 102 11.09 2.31 -3.36
CA ALA A 102 10.25 2.79 -4.45
C ALA A 102 10.90 3.98 -5.19
N LEU A 103 11.50 4.92 -4.47
CA LEU A 103 12.24 6.05 -5.03
C LEU A 103 13.45 5.58 -5.85
N VAL A 104 14.25 4.67 -5.31
CA VAL A 104 15.38 4.05 -6.03
C VAL A 104 14.87 3.28 -7.27
N GLY A 105 13.74 2.59 -7.14
CA GLY A 105 13.11 1.85 -8.24
C GLY A 105 12.56 2.72 -9.36
N CYS A 106 12.40 4.04 -9.17
CA CYS A 106 12.04 4.95 -10.25
C CYS A 106 13.17 5.14 -11.27
N VAL A 107 14.42 4.95 -10.86
CA VAL A 107 15.61 5.08 -11.71
C VAL A 107 16.24 3.74 -12.07
N GLN A 108 16.06 2.72 -11.22
CA GLN A 108 16.59 1.38 -11.47
C GLN A 108 15.65 0.53 -12.33
N TYR A 109 16.26 -0.25 -13.24
CA TYR A 109 15.57 -1.25 -14.06
C TYR A 109 15.75 -2.68 -13.53
N SER A 110 16.61 -2.87 -12.53
CA SER A 110 16.81 -4.16 -11.89
C SER A 110 15.67 -4.49 -10.92
N PRO A 111 15.48 -5.78 -10.60
CA PRO A 111 14.78 -6.23 -9.40
C PRO A 111 15.09 -5.42 -8.13
N THR A 112 14.10 -5.24 -7.26
CA THR A 112 14.27 -4.58 -5.96
C THR A 112 13.66 -5.41 -4.82
N ALA A 113 14.13 -5.24 -3.59
CA ALA A 113 13.65 -6.01 -2.43
C ALA A 113 12.23 -5.62 -1.95
N ILE A 114 11.44 -4.91 -2.77
CA ILE A 114 10.14 -4.37 -2.34
C ILE A 114 9.14 -5.48 -2.04
N LYS A 115 9.25 -6.62 -2.73
CA LYS A 115 8.38 -7.78 -2.59
C LYS A 115 8.56 -8.43 -1.22
N GLU A 116 9.80 -8.52 -0.76
CA GLU A 116 10.20 -9.12 0.51
C GLU A 116 9.74 -8.27 1.69
N ILE A 117 10.11 -6.98 1.72
CA ILE A 117 9.63 -6.04 2.75
C ILE A 117 8.11 -6.01 2.75
N GLY A 118 7.57 -6.02 1.54
CA GLY A 118 6.16 -5.92 1.34
C GLY A 118 5.34 -7.08 1.88
N SER A 119 5.86 -8.29 1.73
CA SER A 119 5.27 -9.50 2.33
C SER A 119 5.36 -9.45 3.86
N GLY A 120 6.46 -8.93 4.41
CA GLY A 120 6.60 -8.68 5.84
C GLY A 120 5.53 -7.73 6.38
N LEU A 121 5.33 -6.61 5.70
CA LEU A 121 4.27 -5.65 6.05
C LEU A 121 2.88 -6.27 5.95
N LEU A 122 2.61 -7.12 4.94
CA LEU A 122 1.33 -7.81 4.81
C LEU A 122 1.05 -8.73 6.01
N ILE A 123 2.06 -9.45 6.50
CA ILE A 123 1.92 -10.31 7.69
C ILE A 123 1.64 -9.44 8.93
N SER A 124 2.41 -8.36 9.14
CA SER A 124 2.14 -7.42 10.23
C SER A 124 0.73 -6.83 10.18
N HIS A 125 0.29 -6.44 8.98
CA HIS A 125 -1.04 -5.89 8.73
C HIS A 125 -2.17 -6.85 9.10
N ILE A 126 -2.10 -8.11 8.63
CA ILE A 126 -3.08 -9.13 8.97
C ILE A 126 -3.03 -9.46 10.47
N SER A 127 -1.83 -9.47 11.07
CA SER A 127 -1.67 -9.76 12.49
C SER A 127 -2.32 -8.69 13.37
N LEU A 128 -2.09 -7.41 13.05
CA LEU A 128 -2.74 -6.28 13.72
C LEU A 128 -4.27 -6.31 13.52
N ALA A 129 -4.72 -6.59 12.31
CA ALA A 129 -6.15 -6.71 11.99
C ALA A 129 -6.83 -7.81 12.81
N ILE A 130 -6.18 -8.98 12.94
CA ILE A 130 -6.66 -10.08 13.78
C ILE A 130 -6.69 -9.67 15.25
N ALA A 131 -5.62 -9.05 15.77
CA ALA A 131 -5.59 -8.60 17.16
C ALA A 131 -6.75 -7.65 17.48
N LEU A 132 -7.03 -6.68 16.60
CA LEU A 132 -8.16 -5.76 16.75
C LEU A 132 -9.52 -6.47 16.73
N VAL A 133 -9.73 -7.41 15.81
CA VAL A 133 -10.99 -8.18 15.71
C VAL A 133 -11.17 -9.10 16.90
N VAL A 134 -10.12 -9.76 17.37
CA VAL A 134 -10.14 -10.64 18.53
C VAL A 134 -10.52 -9.85 19.78
N SER A 135 -9.86 -8.72 20.03
CA SER A 135 -10.19 -7.84 21.16
C SER A 135 -11.62 -7.30 21.05
N LEU A 136 -12.09 -6.98 19.83
CA LEU A 136 -13.46 -6.54 19.61
C LEU A 136 -14.47 -7.66 19.92
N HIS A 137 -14.18 -8.90 19.50
CA HIS A 137 -15.03 -10.05 19.70
C HIS A 137 -15.20 -10.39 21.20
N TYR A 138 -14.10 -10.35 21.95
CA TYR A 138 -14.12 -10.58 23.40
C TYR A 138 -14.61 -9.37 24.21
N ARG A 139 -14.95 -8.25 23.55
CA ARG A 139 -15.38 -6.98 24.17
C ARG A 139 -14.32 -6.38 25.11
N GLU A 140 -13.06 -6.68 24.84
CA GLU A 140 -11.89 -6.17 25.55
C GLU A 140 -11.23 -5.01 24.79
N LEU A 141 -11.72 -4.67 23.59
CA LEU A 141 -11.18 -3.58 22.81
C LEU A 141 -11.55 -2.22 23.42
N SER A 142 -10.55 -1.57 24.01
CA SER A 142 -10.66 -0.19 24.49
C SER A 142 -10.88 0.78 23.31
N LEU A 143 -11.49 1.94 23.59
CA LEU A 143 -11.67 2.99 22.58
C LEU A 143 -10.34 3.52 22.04
N ILE A 144 -9.31 3.56 22.89
CA ILE A 144 -7.96 3.98 22.54
C ILE A 144 -7.36 3.01 21.52
N ASP A 145 -7.43 1.71 21.82
CA ASP A 145 -6.91 0.65 20.95
C ASP A 145 -7.66 0.62 19.61
N ALA A 146 -8.99 0.80 19.63
CA ALA A 146 -9.80 0.88 18.42
C ALA A 146 -9.36 2.04 17.53
N ALA A 147 -9.20 3.25 18.10
CA ALA A 147 -8.87 4.44 17.34
C ALA A 147 -7.42 4.43 16.83
N LEU A 148 -6.44 4.26 17.73
CA LEU A 148 -5.03 4.27 17.37
C LEU A 148 -4.64 3.04 16.54
N GLY A 149 -5.18 1.86 16.86
CA GLY A 149 -4.99 0.66 16.06
C GLY A 149 -5.55 0.81 14.64
N SER A 150 -6.70 1.49 14.48
CA SER A 150 -7.25 1.81 13.14
C SER A 150 -6.34 2.74 12.34
N MET A 151 -5.69 3.70 12.99
CA MET A 151 -4.76 4.62 12.34
C MET A 151 -3.47 3.92 11.89
N ILE A 152 -2.92 3.02 12.71
CA ILE A 152 -1.78 2.17 12.32
C ILE A 152 -2.20 1.25 11.17
N LEU A 153 -3.39 0.63 11.26
CA LEU A 153 -3.91 -0.24 10.22
C LEU A 153 -4.10 0.49 8.88
N ASP A 154 -4.58 1.73 8.91
CA ASP A 154 -4.69 2.62 7.74
C ASP A 154 -3.33 2.94 7.13
N ALA A 155 -2.34 3.26 7.97
CA ALA A 155 -0.98 3.55 7.51
C ALA A 155 -0.36 2.34 6.79
N GLN A 156 -0.42 1.17 7.42
CA GLN A 156 0.02 -0.09 6.83
C GLN A 156 -0.74 -0.43 5.54
N ASN A 157 -2.06 -0.23 5.52
CA ASN A 157 -2.89 -0.46 4.34
C ASN A 157 -2.48 0.43 3.16
N MET A 158 -2.18 1.71 3.42
CA MET A 158 -1.67 2.61 2.40
C MET A 158 -0.29 2.18 1.91
N VAL A 159 0.63 1.85 2.81
CA VAL A 159 1.98 1.42 2.44
C VAL A 159 2.00 0.11 1.66
N LEU A 160 1.06 -0.83 1.92
CA LEU A 160 0.88 -2.02 1.08
C LEU A 160 0.62 -1.67 -0.40
N SER A 161 -0.02 -0.54 -0.69
CA SER A 161 -0.28 -0.07 -2.06
C SER A 161 1.00 0.30 -2.81
N ILE A 162 2.09 0.63 -2.11
CA ILE A 162 3.39 0.94 -2.72
C ILE A 162 3.95 -0.28 -3.47
N GLN A 163 3.71 -1.49 -2.97
CA GLN A 163 4.16 -2.71 -3.64
C GLN A 163 3.40 -2.96 -4.94
N LEU A 164 2.12 -2.60 -4.97
CA LEU A 164 1.25 -2.78 -6.14
C LEU A 164 1.63 -1.88 -7.33
N VAL A 165 2.57 -0.95 -7.16
CA VAL A 165 3.12 -0.15 -8.26
C VAL A 165 4.52 -0.61 -8.70
N ASN A 166 5.04 -1.71 -8.15
CA ASN A 166 6.35 -2.25 -8.53
C ASN A 166 6.21 -3.42 -9.52
N LYS A 167 7.08 -3.44 -10.53
CA LYS A 167 7.01 -4.42 -11.63
C LYS A 167 7.15 -5.87 -11.18
N GLU A 168 7.95 -6.17 -10.16
CA GLU A 168 8.18 -7.54 -9.70
C GLU A 168 6.97 -8.08 -8.94
N THR A 169 6.36 -7.21 -8.14
CA THR A 169 5.09 -7.52 -7.49
C THR A 169 4.02 -7.71 -8.56
N LEU A 170 3.93 -6.82 -9.54
CA LEU A 170 2.96 -6.92 -10.64
C LEU A 170 3.15 -8.17 -11.51
N ALA A 171 4.40 -8.60 -11.74
CA ALA A 171 4.66 -9.87 -12.43
C ALA A 171 4.18 -11.08 -11.63
N SER A 172 4.11 -10.97 -10.29
CA SER A 172 3.65 -12.02 -9.39
C SER A 172 2.14 -11.91 -9.10
N ARG A 173 1.31 -12.51 -9.96
CA ARG A 173 -0.17 -12.50 -9.84
C ARG A 173 -0.68 -12.93 -8.45
N TRP A 174 -0.06 -13.94 -7.86
CA TRP A 174 -0.43 -14.42 -6.52
C TRP A 174 -0.16 -13.37 -5.45
N GLN A 175 0.96 -12.66 -5.54
CA GLN A 175 1.29 -11.62 -4.58
C GLN A 175 0.35 -10.40 -4.71
N VAL A 176 0.02 -9.99 -5.94
CA VAL A 176 -0.98 -8.94 -6.17
C VAL A 176 -2.31 -9.34 -5.53
N ALA A 177 -2.79 -10.57 -5.76
CA ALA A 177 -4.02 -11.06 -5.17
C ALA A 177 -3.99 -11.07 -3.64
N THR A 178 -2.91 -11.55 -3.02
CA THR A 178 -2.79 -11.58 -1.55
C THR A 178 -2.75 -10.19 -0.94
N VAL A 179 -2.06 -9.23 -1.59
CA VAL A 179 -2.04 -7.84 -1.13
C VAL A 179 -3.43 -7.21 -1.24
N ILE A 180 -4.13 -7.40 -2.36
CA ILE A 180 -5.52 -6.91 -2.53
C ILE A 180 -6.44 -7.45 -1.44
N VAL A 181 -6.42 -8.77 -1.20
CA VAL A 181 -7.25 -9.39 -0.15
C VAL A 181 -6.90 -8.85 1.23
N GLY A 182 -5.61 -8.69 1.53
CA GLY A 182 -5.17 -8.12 2.79
C GLY A 182 -5.65 -6.68 2.99
N GLN A 183 -5.51 -5.83 1.97
CA GLN A 183 -5.96 -4.45 2.03
C GLN A 183 -7.48 -4.31 2.18
N LEU A 184 -8.26 -5.14 1.46
CA LEU A 184 -9.72 -5.17 1.62
C LEU A 184 -10.13 -5.61 3.02
N THR A 185 -9.41 -6.57 3.61
CA THR A 185 -9.63 -7.02 4.98
C THR A 185 -9.33 -5.89 5.97
N GLY A 186 -8.19 -5.20 5.81
CA GLY A 186 -7.82 -4.04 6.62
C GLY A 186 -8.84 -2.91 6.54
N LEU A 187 -9.29 -2.54 5.35
CA LEU A 187 -10.34 -1.51 5.16
C LEU A 187 -11.65 -1.91 5.83
N ALA A 188 -12.12 -3.14 5.63
CA ALA A 188 -13.36 -3.61 6.23
C ALA A 188 -13.31 -3.53 7.76
N ILE A 189 -12.20 -3.99 8.36
CA ILE A 189 -11.99 -3.94 9.82
C ILE A 189 -11.90 -2.49 10.29
N GLN A 190 -11.16 -1.63 9.58
CA GLN A 190 -11.10 -0.20 9.87
C GLN A 190 -12.49 0.44 9.88
N GLY A 191 -13.34 0.16 8.89
CA GLY A 191 -14.73 0.67 8.86
C GLY A 191 -15.56 0.21 10.06
N VAL A 192 -15.41 -1.05 10.49
CA VAL A 192 -16.08 -1.58 11.70
C VAL A 192 -15.58 -0.87 12.95
N LEU A 193 -14.27 -0.67 13.09
CA LEU A 193 -13.65 0.00 14.23
C LEU A 193 -14.02 1.49 14.31
N LEU A 194 -14.10 2.18 13.18
CA LEU A 194 -14.61 3.55 13.10
C LEU A 194 -16.06 3.64 13.58
N GLY A 195 -16.92 2.70 13.14
CA GLY A 195 -18.30 2.62 13.61
C GLY A 195 -18.42 2.27 15.09
N TYR A 196 -17.52 1.44 15.63
CA TYR A 196 -17.42 1.14 17.06
C TYR A 196 -17.02 2.39 17.86
N PHE A 197 -15.98 3.10 17.42
CA PHE A 197 -15.51 4.34 18.02
C PHE A 197 -16.61 5.42 18.06
N GLU A 198 -17.35 5.59 16.95
CA GLU A 198 -18.44 6.57 16.86
C GLU A 198 -19.59 6.28 17.84
N GLN A 199 -19.90 5.00 18.07
CA GLN A 199 -20.97 4.61 19.00
C GLN A 199 -20.62 4.93 20.46
N GLY A 200 -19.34 5.16 20.77
CA GLY A 200 -18.88 5.48 22.13
C GLY A 200 -19.31 4.45 23.16
N LYS A 201 -19.55 3.19 22.75
CA LYS A 201 -19.98 2.14 23.68
C LYS A 201 -18.84 1.88 24.66
N PRO A 202 -19.05 2.10 25.97
CA PRO A 202 -17.99 1.95 26.94
C PRO A 202 -17.52 0.49 26.98
N SER A 203 -16.23 0.27 26.73
CA SER A 203 -15.52 -0.92 27.18
C SER A 203 -15.35 -0.90 28.70
N SER A 204 -14.91 -2.01 29.29
CA SER A 204 -14.66 -2.17 30.74
C SER A 204 -13.74 -1.11 31.37
N ASP A 205 -12.92 -0.42 30.58
CA ASP A 205 -11.72 0.28 31.04
C ASP A 205 -11.92 1.76 31.42
N GLY A 206 -13.15 2.21 31.66
CA GLY A 206 -13.44 3.52 32.26
C GLY A 206 -13.19 4.76 31.38
N CYS A 207 -12.47 4.64 30.26
CA CYS A 207 -12.34 5.69 29.24
C CYS A 207 -13.68 5.87 28.51
N LYS A 208 -14.39 6.97 28.80
CA LYS A 208 -15.72 7.26 28.19
C LYS A 208 -15.61 8.21 27.01
N CYS A 209 -14.70 9.17 27.11
CA CYS A 209 -14.50 10.24 26.16
C CYS A 209 -13.05 10.21 25.69
N PHE A 210 -12.84 10.07 24.39
CA PHE A 210 -11.53 10.04 23.75
C PHE A 210 -11.59 10.78 22.41
N SER A 211 -10.57 11.58 22.15
CA SER A 211 -10.42 12.31 20.89
C SER A 211 -9.09 11.95 20.25
N VAL A 212 -9.08 11.75 18.94
CA VAL A 212 -7.89 11.45 18.17
C VAL A 212 -7.73 12.43 17.03
N PHE A 213 -6.48 12.79 16.75
CA PHE A 213 -6.16 13.52 15.54
C PHE A 213 -5.77 12.53 14.46
N TRP A 214 -6.55 12.44 13.38
CA TRP A 214 -6.21 11.58 12.25
C TRP A 214 -6.07 12.37 10.95
N TRP A 215 -7.12 13.13 10.61
CA TRP A 215 -7.06 14.13 9.53
C TRP A 215 -7.71 15.42 9.95
N ALA A 216 -8.79 15.31 10.73
CA ALA A 216 -9.31 16.33 11.61
C ALA A 216 -9.38 15.73 13.03
N TRP A 217 -9.69 16.54 14.03
CA TRP A 217 -10.05 15.99 15.34
C TRP A 217 -11.38 15.23 15.26
N PHE A 218 -11.33 13.99 15.73
CA PHE A 218 -12.46 13.11 15.87
C PHE A 218 -12.62 12.75 17.33
N SER A 219 -13.85 12.78 17.82
CA SER A 219 -14.13 12.55 19.23
C SER A 219 -15.46 11.83 19.36
N ASN A 220 -15.53 10.91 20.31
CA ASN A 220 -16.75 10.17 20.63
C ASN A 220 -17.58 10.86 21.73
N CYS A 221 -17.18 12.07 22.16
CA CYS A 221 -17.80 12.76 23.28
C CYS A 221 -19.10 13.48 22.87
N SER A 222 -20.04 13.63 23.80
CA SER A 222 -21.41 14.10 23.52
C SER A 222 -21.53 15.55 23.01
N ALA A 223 -20.48 16.36 23.16
CA ALA A 223 -20.45 17.77 22.74
C ALA A 223 -19.97 17.98 21.28
N VAL A 224 -19.66 16.91 20.56
CA VAL A 224 -19.00 17.00 19.24
C VAL A 224 -20.00 17.32 18.13
N SER A 225 -19.62 18.27 17.26
CA SER A 225 -20.44 18.66 16.11
C SER A 225 -20.67 17.49 15.13
N GLN A 226 -21.86 17.40 14.53
CA GLN A 226 -22.17 16.41 13.48
C GLN A 226 -21.16 16.45 12.31
N ASN A 227 -20.58 17.62 12.02
CA ASN A 227 -19.60 17.81 10.96
C ASN A 227 -18.30 17.02 11.18
N SER A 228 -17.88 16.81 12.43
CA SER A 228 -16.68 16.02 12.75
C SER A 228 -16.87 14.55 12.37
N LYS A 229 -18.06 13.99 12.61
CA LYS A 229 -18.41 12.61 12.20
C LYS A 229 -18.46 12.47 10.68
N ALA A 230 -19.04 13.45 9.99
CA ALA A 230 -19.08 13.46 8.53
C ALA A 230 -17.67 13.49 7.91
N SER A 231 -16.77 14.32 8.46
CA SER A 231 -15.38 14.41 8.01
C SER A 231 -14.66 13.05 8.08
N LEU A 232 -14.87 12.28 9.15
CA LEU A 232 -14.29 10.95 9.35
C LEU A 232 -14.72 9.98 8.25
N TRP A 233 -16.02 9.91 7.97
CA TRP A 233 -16.57 9.00 6.97
C TRP A 233 -16.23 9.42 5.54
N ILE A 234 -16.13 10.73 5.24
CA ILE A 234 -15.65 11.20 3.94
C ILE A 234 -14.18 10.83 3.77
N TYR A 235 -13.35 11.01 4.80
CA TYR A 235 -11.95 10.59 4.77
C TYR A 235 -11.83 9.07 4.56
N TYR A 236 -12.58 8.26 5.30
CA TYR A 236 -12.62 6.82 5.09
C TYR A 236 -13.08 6.45 3.66
N SER A 237 -14.06 7.17 3.11
CA SER A 237 -14.50 6.98 1.71
C SER A 237 -13.40 7.31 0.70
N LEU A 238 -12.62 8.38 0.95
CA LEU A 238 -11.41 8.69 0.18
C LEU A 238 -10.39 7.55 0.26
N ARG A 239 -10.21 6.93 1.44
CA ARG A 239 -9.34 5.75 1.60
C ARG A 239 -9.79 4.57 0.75
N CYS A 240 -11.08 4.22 0.83
CA CYS A 240 -11.66 3.17 0.01
C CYS A 240 -11.47 3.47 -1.48
N LEU A 241 -11.77 4.70 -1.92
CA LEU A 241 -11.62 5.12 -3.31
C LEU A 241 -10.17 5.01 -3.81
N THR A 242 -9.21 5.54 -3.04
CA THR A 242 -7.79 5.48 -3.36
C THR A 242 -7.27 4.05 -3.41
N SER A 243 -7.68 3.20 -2.47
CA SER A 243 -7.30 1.78 -2.46
C SER A 243 -7.91 1.03 -3.65
N LEU A 244 -9.22 1.14 -3.89
CA LEU A 244 -9.89 0.50 -5.03
C LEU A 244 -9.29 0.92 -6.37
N HIS A 245 -8.92 2.21 -6.51
CA HIS A 245 -8.22 2.70 -7.68
C HIS A 245 -6.86 2.01 -7.88
N CYS A 246 -6.07 1.89 -6.81
CA CYS A 246 -4.80 1.16 -6.83
C CYS A 246 -4.99 -0.30 -7.27
N GLN A 247 -5.94 -0.99 -6.64
CA GLN A 247 -6.22 -2.40 -6.89
C GLN A 247 -6.68 -2.64 -8.33
N PHE A 248 -7.53 -1.75 -8.87
CA PHE A 248 -7.98 -1.82 -10.26
C PHE A 248 -6.79 -1.71 -11.24
N ILE A 249 -5.92 -0.71 -11.04
CA ILE A 249 -4.73 -0.52 -11.88
C ILE A 249 -3.79 -1.72 -11.74
N ALA A 250 -3.52 -2.16 -10.52
CA ALA A 250 -2.61 -3.27 -10.25
C ALA A 250 -3.11 -4.58 -10.85
N ALA A 251 -4.40 -4.91 -10.70
CA ALA A 251 -5.00 -6.10 -11.27
C ALA A 251 -4.93 -6.11 -12.80
N ARG A 252 -5.15 -4.94 -13.43
CA ARG A 252 -5.04 -4.78 -14.88
C ARG A 252 -3.60 -4.95 -15.36
N GLU A 253 -2.66 -4.21 -14.76
CA GLU A 253 -1.25 -4.22 -15.14
C GLU A 253 -0.60 -5.59 -14.85
N ALA A 254 -1.00 -6.30 -13.79
CA ALA A 254 -0.42 -7.58 -13.41
C ALA A 254 -0.46 -8.63 -14.54
N ASN A 255 -1.54 -8.65 -15.33
CA ASN A 255 -1.63 -9.56 -16.48
C ASN A 255 -0.65 -9.16 -17.60
N ASP A 256 -0.45 -7.86 -17.83
CA ASP A 256 0.49 -7.35 -18.82
C ASP A 256 1.94 -7.61 -18.40
N PHE A 257 2.27 -7.45 -17.11
CA PHE A 257 3.59 -7.74 -16.56
C PHE A 257 3.90 -9.25 -16.53
N ASP A 258 2.96 -10.10 -16.10
CA ASP A 258 3.12 -11.57 -16.13
C ASP A 258 3.36 -12.09 -17.56
N ARG A 259 2.65 -11.55 -18.54
CA ARG A 259 2.87 -11.89 -19.96
C ARG A 259 4.22 -11.40 -20.47
N ALA A 260 4.61 -10.17 -20.13
CA ALA A 260 5.88 -9.60 -20.56
C ALA A 260 7.08 -10.37 -19.97
N GLU A 261 7.01 -10.75 -18.69
CA GLU A 261 8.05 -11.54 -18.03
C GLU A 261 8.18 -12.94 -18.65
N LYS A 262 7.05 -13.65 -18.87
CA LYS A 262 7.06 -14.96 -19.52
C LYS A 262 7.67 -14.92 -20.93
N LEU A 263 7.32 -13.89 -21.71
CA LEU A 263 7.87 -13.70 -23.04
C LEU A 263 9.38 -13.43 -23.01
N GLU A 264 9.86 -12.62 -22.07
CA GLU A 264 11.28 -12.33 -21.92
C GLU A 264 12.08 -13.58 -21.55
N ARG A 265 11.56 -14.40 -20.61
CA ARG A 265 12.17 -15.71 -20.29
C ARG A 265 12.22 -16.64 -21.50
N GLU A 266 11.17 -16.65 -22.32
CA GLU A 266 11.13 -17.46 -23.56
C GLU A 266 12.15 -16.98 -24.61
N ILE A 267 12.42 -15.67 -24.69
CA ILE A 267 13.45 -15.11 -25.58
C ILE A 267 14.85 -15.45 -25.08
N GLN A 268 15.13 -15.29 -23.78
CA GLN A 268 16.42 -15.63 -23.20
C GLN A 268 16.78 -17.10 -23.44
N CYS A 269 15.83 -18.03 -23.23
CA CYS A 269 16.04 -19.45 -23.53
C CYS A 269 16.33 -19.74 -25.02
N ALA A 270 15.92 -18.86 -25.94
CA ALA A 270 16.19 -19.03 -27.36
C ALA A 270 17.59 -18.53 -27.76
N ASP A 271 18.07 -17.47 -27.12
CA ASP A 271 19.34 -16.80 -27.46
C ASP A 271 20.58 -17.54 -26.91
N ASP A 272 20.45 -18.27 -25.79
CA ASP A 272 21.56 -18.99 -25.13
C ASP A 272 22.11 -20.22 -25.91
N ASN A 273 21.91 -20.30 -27.23
CA ASN A 273 22.43 -21.37 -28.10
C ASN A 273 22.16 -22.79 -27.56
N HIS A 274 21.03 -22.99 -26.87
CA HIS A 274 20.57 -24.31 -26.48
C HIS A 274 20.03 -25.07 -27.71
N HIS A 275 20.94 -25.51 -28.58
CA HIS A 275 20.70 -26.37 -29.75
C HIS A 275 20.18 -27.79 -29.41
N GLN A 276 19.86 -28.07 -28.15
CA GLN A 276 19.20 -29.31 -27.72
C GLN A 276 17.70 -29.12 -27.41
N CYS A 277 17.03 -28.18 -28.07
CA CYS A 277 15.57 -28.17 -28.15
C CYS A 277 15.05 -29.15 -29.22
N ASN A 278 15.65 -30.36 -29.27
CA ASN A 278 15.12 -31.43 -30.08
C ASN A 278 14.09 -32.18 -29.25
N VAL A 279 12.83 -32.01 -29.66
CA VAL A 279 11.65 -32.73 -29.19
C VAL A 279 11.07 -32.18 -27.88
N CYS A 280 9.87 -31.61 -27.99
CA CYS A 280 9.10 -31.05 -26.91
C CYS A 280 8.96 -31.99 -25.69
N ALA A 281 9.34 -31.52 -24.50
CA ALA A 281 8.55 -31.71 -23.27
C ALA A 281 9.08 -30.90 -22.06
N THR A 282 10.38 -30.62 -21.97
CA THR A 282 10.95 -29.98 -20.76
C THR A 282 12.30 -29.34 -21.07
N CYS A 283 12.44 -28.04 -20.78
CA CYS A 283 13.75 -27.41 -20.66
C CYS A 283 14.52 -28.11 -19.53
N ARG A 284 15.55 -28.93 -19.82
CA ARG A 284 16.30 -29.65 -18.76
C ARG A 284 17.02 -28.72 -17.79
N SER A 285 17.41 -27.52 -18.25
CA SER A 285 18.09 -26.52 -17.41
C SER A 285 17.13 -25.74 -16.50
N CYS A 286 15.89 -25.52 -16.95
CA CYS A 286 14.95 -24.61 -16.31
C CYS A 286 13.59 -25.23 -15.91
N GLY A 287 13.36 -26.52 -16.13
CA GLY A 287 12.16 -27.27 -15.70
C GLY A 287 10.83 -26.90 -16.39
N TYR A 288 10.83 -25.93 -17.31
CA TYR A 288 9.60 -25.39 -17.91
C TYR A 288 8.94 -26.37 -18.90
N LYS A 289 7.66 -26.70 -18.66
CA LYS A 289 6.79 -27.51 -19.55
C LYS A 289 5.92 -26.60 -20.43
N ARG A 290 6.02 -26.71 -21.76
CA ARG A 290 5.24 -25.92 -22.72
C ARG A 290 3.82 -26.47 -22.91
N GLY A 291 2.80 -25.60 -22.86
CA GLY A 291 1.41 -25.91 -23.23
C GLY A 291 1.03 -25.55 -24.68
N SER A 292 1.77 -24.66 -25.35
CA SER A 292 1.57 -24.33 -26.77
C SER A 292 2.74 -23.50 -27.31
N CYS A 293 3.30 -23.87 -28.47
CA CYS A 293 4.35 -23.11 -29.16
C CYS A 293 3.80 -21.82 -29.77
N THR A 294 3.68 -20.74 -29.00
CA THR A 294 3.33 -19.40 -29.50
C THR A 294 4.54 -18.57 -29.94
N VAL A 295 5.76 -18.94 -29.51
CA VAL A 295 6.99 -18.26 -29.94
C VAL A 295 7.70 -19.09 -31.00
N CYS A 296 7.36 -18.77 -32.23
CA CYS A 296 7.88 -19.35 -33.45
C CYS A 296 9.12 -18.54 -33.86
N LEU A 297 10.34 -19.02 -33.57
CA LEU A 297 11.58 -18.36 -34.02
C LEU A 297 11.58 -18.18 -35.54
N ILE A 298 11.81 -16.94 -35.97
CA ILE A 298 11.84 -16.53 -37.38
C ILE A 298 13.26 -16.78 -37.91
N CYS A 299 13.40 -17.58 -38.97
CA CYS A 299 14.69 -17.78 -39.63
C CYS A 299 15.21 -16.45 -40.23
N ALA A 300 16.44 -16.05 -39.89
CA ALA A 300 17.05 -14.79 -40.33
C ALA A 300 17.13 -14.66 -41.87
N THR A 301 17.34 -15.78 -42.56
CA THR A 301 17.49 -15.81 -44.03
C THR A 301 16.16 -15.82 -44.78
N CYS A 302 15.13 -16.50 -44.26
CA CYS A 302 13.88 -16.70 -45.01
C CYS A 302 12.61 -16.07 -44.39
N ARG A 303 12.71 -15.46 -43.20
CA ARG A 303 11.61 -14.85 -42.44
C ARG A 303 10.37 -15.73 -42.23
N ARG A 304 10.49 -17.05 -42.34
CA ARG A 304 9.42 -18.01 -42.01
C ARG A 304 9.68 -18.61 -40.63
N CYS A 305 8.61 -18.92 -39.90
CA CYS A 305 8.76 -19.78 -38.72
C CYS A 305 9.18 -21.18 -39.19
N LEU A 306 10.29 -21.69 -38.65
CA LEU A 306 10.84 -23.02 -38.95
C LEU A 306 9.84 -24.16 -38.68
N PHE A 307 8.93 -23.98 -37.73
CA PHE A 307 7.97 -25.02 -37.33
C PHE A 307 6.62 -24.97 -38.05
N CYS A 308 6.15 -23.80 -38.49
CA CYS A 308 4.75 -23.66 -38.94
C CYS A 308 4.60 -23.24 -40.42
N LYS A 309 5.69 -22.92 -41.14
CA LYS A 309 5.70 -22.39 -42.54
C LYS A 309 4.75 -21.20 -42.83
N ARG A 310 4.01 -20.70 -41.84
CA ARG A 310 3.12 -19.52 -41.95
C ARG A 310 3.94 -18.23 -42.07
N ARG A 311 3.48 -17.34 -42.95
CA ARG A 311 4.28 -16.27 -43.56
C ARG A 311 4.45 -15.00 -42.74
N ARG A 312 3.83 -14.84 -41.57
CA ARG A 312 3.99 -13.65 -40.71
C ARG A 312 3.45 -14.01 -39.34
N LEU A 313 4.31 -14.03 -38.32
CA LEU A 313 3.82 -13.69 -36.99
C LEU A 313 3.33 -12.23 -37.09
N PRO A 314 2.14 -11.90 -36.56
CA PRO A 314 1.75 -10.51 -36.43
C PRO A 314 2.92 -9.80 -35.75
N ARG A 315 3.35 -8.64 -36.29
CA ARG A 315 4.26 -7.75 -35.56
C ARG A 315 3.61 -7.55 -34.20
N LEU A 316 4.13 -8.21 -33.17
CA LEU A 316 3.67 -8.00 -31.81
C LEU A 316 3.80 -6.49 -31.61
N PRO A 317 2.69 -5.78 -31.33
CA PRO A 317 2.73 -4.34 -31.14
C PRO A 317 3.82 -4.07 -30.13
N SER A 318 4.82 -3.28 -30.51
CA SER A 318 6.06 -2.99 -29.76
C SER A 318 5.91 -3.25 -28.26
N PHE A 319 6.11 -4.50 -27.83
CA PHE A 319 5.94 -4.87 -26.43
C PHE A 319 7.22 -4.38 -25.77
N VAL A 320 7.09 -3.34 -24.94
CA VAL A 320 8.18 -2.87 -24.09
C VAL A 320 8.64 -4.07 -23.27
N ARG A 321 9.93 -4.40 -23.34
CA ARG A 321 10.48 -5.55 -22.61
C ARG A 321 10.28 -5.36 -21.12
N PHE A 322 10.14 -6.45 -20.37
CA PHE A 322 9.95 -6.35 -18.93
C PHE A 322 11.21 -5.75 -18.26
N SER A 323 12.41 -6.08 -18.75
CA SER A 323 13.68 -5.43 -18.40
C SER A 323 13.74 -3.92 -18.69
N GLU A 324 13.06 -3.43 -19.73
CA GLU A 324 13.05 -2.01 -20.10
C GLU A 324 12.11 -1.16 -19.22
N ARG A 325 11.32 -1.78 -18.33
CA ARG A 325 10.45 -1.05 -17.40
C ARG A 325 11.22 -0.71 -16.12
N PRO A 326 11.07 0.51 -15.58
CA PRO A 326 11.62 0.84 -14.26
C PRO A 326 11.01 -0.08 -13.21
N ALA A 327 11.74 -0.35 -12.13
CA ALA A 327 11.25 -1.20 -11.05
C ALA A 327 9.95 -0.64 -10.44
N THR A 328 9.89 0.67 -10.25
CA THR A 328 8.68 1.39 -9.81
C THR A 328 7.97 1.99 -11.02
N CYS A 329 6.75 1.51 -11.29
CA CYS A 329 6.03 1.78 -12.53
C CYS A 329 5.12 3.01 -12.47
N SER A 330 4.72 3.45 -11.27
CA SER A 330 3.81 4.58 -11.06
C SER A 330 4.27 5.44 -9.90
N PHE A 331 4.00 6.75 -9.96
CA PHE A 331 4.31 7.71 -8.89
C PHE A 331 3.19 7.79 -7.84
N MET A 332 2.11 7.02 -7.98
CA MET A 332 1.06 6.91 -6.97
C MET A 332 1.58 6.44 -5.60
N PHE A 333 2.77 5.81 -5.52
CA PHE A 333 3.37 5.49 -4.22
C PHE A 333 3.60 6.72 -3.34
N LEU A 334 3.82 7.91 -3.92
CA LEU A 334 3.98 9.14 -3.15
C LEU A 334 2.68 9.53 -2.44
N GLU A 335 1.53 9.33 -3.10
CA GLU A 335 0.21 9.55 -2.50
C GLU A 335 0.01 8.60 -1.32
N TYR A 336 0.28 7.31 -1.52
CA TYR A 336 0.14 6.31 -0.47
C TYR A 336 1.06 6.58 0.72
N PHE A 337 2.31 6.99 0.44
CA PHE A 337 3.27 7.35 1.48
C PHE A 337 2.84 8.60 2.26
N ALA A 338 2.43 9.68 1.58
CA ALA A 338 1.98 10.90 2.25
C ALA A 338 0.84 10.61 3.24
N PHE A 339 -0.09 9.77 2.81
CA PHE A 339 -1.20 9.32 3.60
C PHE A 339 -0.82 8.43 4.79
N ALA A 340 0.13 7.52 4.62
CA ALA A 340 0.60 6.66 5.69
C ALA A 340 1.34 7.45 6.78
N VAL A 341 2.25 8.34 6.35
CA VAL A 341 2.99 9.24 7.24
C VAL A 341 2.05 10.10 8.07
N LEU A 342 1.03 10.72 7.45
CA LEU A 342 0.07 11.54 8.19
C LEU A 342 -0.71 10.72 9.23
N SER A 343 -1.06 9.48 8.91
CA SER A 343 -1.74 8.59 9.86
C SER A 343 -0.83 8.24 11.04
N MET A 344 0.43 7.86 10.78
CA MET A 344 1.40 7.56 11.83
C MET A 344 1.78 8.78 12.67
N VAL A 345 1.96 9.95 12.06
CA VAL A 345 2.17 11.21 12.80
C VAL A 345 0.95 11.51 13.69
N GLY A 346 -0.27 11.25 13.20
CA GLY A 346 -1.48 11.36 14.01
C GLY A 346 -1.46 10.44 15.23
N VAL A 347 -0.98 9.19 15.08
CA VAL A 347 -0.82 8.24 16.20
C VAL A 347 0.16 8.80 17.23
N GLU A 348 1.38 9.17 16.80
CA GLU A 348 2.41 9.67 17.71
C GLU A 348 1.97 10.96 18.42
N LYS A 349 1.32 11.86 17.68
CA LYS A 349 0.77 13.10 18.24
C LYS A 349 -0.31 12.82 19.27
N THR A 350 -1.28 11.97 18.95
CA THR A 350 -2.36 11.62 19.88
C THR A 350 -1.82 10.94 21.14
N MET A 351 -0.87 10.02 21.00
CA MET A 351 -0.23 9.38 22.16
C MET A 351 0.53 10.38 23.03
N SER A 352 1.28 11.29 22.42
CA SER A 352 2.02 12.33 23.13
C SER A 352 1.09 13.31 23.85
N ASP A 353 0.00 13.74 23.19
CA ASP A 353 -0.93 14.73 23.72
C ASP A 353 -1.71 14.21 24.94
N TYR A 354 -1.95 12.88 25.02
CA TYR A 354 -2.70 12.23 26.12
C TYR A 354 -1.82 11.45 27.12
N ASP A 355 -0.48 11.50 27.01
CA ASP A 355 0.47 10.67 27.80
C ASP A 355 0.08 9.18 27.79
N ILE A 356 -0.34 8.67 26.63
CA ILE A 356 -0.77 7.27 26.48
C ILE A 356 0.45 6.36 26.54
N LYS A 357 0.43 5.43 27.49
CA LYS A 357 1.47 4.44 27.69
C LYS A 357 0.94 3.06 27.32
N ALA A 358 1.81 2.28 26.68
CA ALA A 358 1.53 0.87 26.46
C ALA A 358 1.44 0.15 27.81
N SER A 359 0.48 -0.77 27.94
CA SER A 359 0.18 -1.52 29.16
C SER A 359 1.36 -2.33 29.69
N SER A 360 2.36 -2.64 28.85
CA SER A 360 3.62 -3.25 29.23
C SER A 360 4.80 -2.53 28.56
N SER A 361 5.81 -2.18 29.35
CA SER A 361 7.08 -1.62 28.86
C SER A 361 8.00 -2.65 28.20
N VAL A 362 7.73 -3.95 28.39
CA VAL A 362 8.58 -5.05 27.90
C VAL A 362 7.74 -6.21 27.33
N HIS A 363 7.81 -6.34 26.00
CA HIS A 363 7.62 -7.57 25.20
C HIS A 363 6.30 -8.33 25.35
N SER A 364 5.19 -7.68 25.05
CA SER A 364 4.03 -8.44 24.62
C SER A 364 4.38 -9.28 23.36
N ILE A 365 3.74 -10.43 23.18
CA ILE A 365 4.09 -11.37 22.10
C ILE A 365 3.92 -10.70 20.72
N GLY A 366 2.92 -9.85 20.57
CA GLY A 366 2.68 -9.07 19.35
C GLY A 366 3.82 -8.10 19.04
N GLN A 367 4.34 -7.36 20.03
CA GLN A 367 5.48 -6.45 19.84
C GLN A 367 6.74 -7.19 19.38
N VAL A 368 7.07 -8.31 20.04
CA VAL A 368 8.24 -9.12 19.67
C VAL A 368 8.07 -9.66 18.25
N THR A 369 6.88 -10.17 17.93
CA THR A 369 6.57 -10.69 16.59
C THR A 369 6.75 -9.60 15.53
N ALA A 370 6.22 -8.40 15.76
CA ALA A 370 6.36 -7.26 14.84
C ALA A 370 7.84 -6.88 14.62
N LEU A 371 8.63 -6.82 15.69
CA LEU A 371 10.06 -6.53 15.61
C LEU A 371 10.85 -7.61 14.87
N VAL A 372 10.54 -8.89 15.11
CA VAL A 372 11.18 -10.02 14.41
C VAL A 372 10.84 -10.00 12.91
N ILE A 373 9.57 -9.78 12.55
CA ILE A 373 9.16 -9.63 11.15
C ILE A 373 9.90 -8.46 10.50
N MET A 374 9.97 -7.31 11.16
CA MET A 374 10.70 -6.15 10.66
C MET A 374 12.20 -6.45 10.48
N ALA A 375 12.87 -7.00 11.49
CA ALA A 375 14.30 -7.25 11.44
C ALA A 375 14.66 -8.28 10.36
N THR A 376 13.89 -9.36 10.24
CA THR A 376 14.12 -10.41 9.22
C THR A 376 13.89 -9.89 7.81
N THR A 377 12.84 -9.09 7.60
CA THR A 377 12.55 -8.50 6.28
C THR A 377 13.55 -7.42 5.89
N ALA A 378 13.99 -6.58 6.84
CA ALA A 378 15.06 -5.60 6.63
C ALA A 378 16.39 -6.27 6.31
N ALA A 379 16.81 -7.28 7.08
CA ALA A 379 18.05 -8.03 6.85
C ALA A 379 18.05 -8.71 5.48
N ARG A 380 16.95 -9.36 5.09
CA ARG A 380 16.79 -9.95 3.76
C ARG A 380 16.89 -8.90 2.64
N SER A 381 16.33 -7.72 2.87
CA SER A 381 16.37 -6.65 1.88
C SER A 381 17.76 -6.08 1.70
N LEU A 382 18.46 -5.83 2.81
CA LEU A 382 19.87 -5.42 2.80
C LEU A 382 20.74 -6.46 2.07
N TRP A 383 20.50 -7.75 2.30
CA TRP A 383 21.19 -8.83 1.58
C TRP A 383 20.97 -8.75 0.06
N VAL A 384 19.71 -8.61 -0.38
CA VAL A 384 19.36 -8.47 -1.80
C VAL A 384 20.02 -7.23 -2.42
N PHE A 385 20.04 -6.10 -1.70
CA PHE A 385 20.73 -4.90 -2.16
C PHE A 385 22.25 -5.09 -2.24
N ALA A 386 22.88 -5.65 -1.20
CA ALA A 386 24.32 -5.83 -1.14
C ALA A 386 24.83 -6.75 -2.25
N TYR A 387 24.14 -7.87 -2.51
CA TYR A 387 24.52 -8.78 -3.59
C TYR A 387 24.42 -8.11 -4.97
N ARG A 388 23.43 -7.23 -5.17
CA ARG A 388 23.22 -6.52 -6.44
C ARG A 388 24.25 -5.46 -6.76
N PHE A 389 24.84 -4.80 -5.77
CA PHE A 389 25.90 -3.81 -6.02
C PHE A 389 27.27 -4.44 -6.31
N ASN A 390 27.41 -5.75 -6.07
CA ASN A 390 28.64 -6.48 -6.35
C ASN A 390 28.66 -7.12 -7.76
N GLU A 391 27.52 -7.11 -8.47
CA GLU A 391 27.39 -7.49 -9.90
C GLU A 391 27.50 -6.23 -10.78
#